data_AF-H3HE69-F1
#
_entry.id   AF-H3HE69-F1
#
_cell.length_a   1.000
_cell.length_b   1.000
_cell.length_c   1.000
_cell.angle_alpha   90.00
_cell.angle_beta   90.00
_cell.angle_gamma   90.00
#
_symmetry.space_group_name_H-M   'P 1'
#
loop_
_entity.id
_entity.type
_entity.pdbx_description
1 polymer ?
#
loop_
_entity_poly.entity_id
_entity_poly.type
_entity_poly.pdbx_seq_one_letter_code
_entity_poly.pdbx_strand_id
1 'polypeptide(L)'
;MRLELSTGEVVFCLCAVALALYISPFFIDNGSSAWEFLLIWDDEENFLNNDPFGWLVKAIEVQLVGLDSWYIRLVSVAFHFTAAAVLARASAVLLDVKEILSAFMSGAAVDGELQRERERRHWLGCCISAVVFAIHPVHVEVMGWPSAQPYAQCALFSNLALYVYVRAVYRKLCEVAIDERNVKTVLMSSIFSGHGRSDLLCCVFYLSALLSKSVCILLPAGFFLVDVLVDQSDGNASLDLLFTLWLFQHRCAPQHLLALAYFTIMVLPVSGLIQHGMVSAGCDRRCTREDEECRHLWELSFYFTPRGTLKSDLQRLKLLVWLDKMDLACEGYMKLLELRPESCHVHNNAGVCLVRQGDLSEARQEFERALQTPGYEHVYAAPRANIKRFDEWVALKEDAQTRGEEESMLQMSTQIMY
;
A
#
# COMPACT_ATOMS: atom_id res chain seq x y z
N MET A 1 -38.40 3.36 25.78
CA MET A 1 -37.70 4.35 24.93
C MET A 1 -36.97 3.54 23.87
N ARG A 2 -37.46 3.51 22.62
CA ARG A 2 -36.71 2.91 21.51
C ARG A 2 -35.67 3.96 21.09
N LEU A 3 -34.39 3.64 21.19
CA LEU A 3 -33.36 4.46 20.55
C LEU A 3 -33.52 4.25 19.04
N GLU A 4 -34.11 5.23 18.36
CA GLU A 4 -34.06 5.30 16.89
C GLU A 4 -32.76 5.99 16.52
N LEU A 5 -31.72 5.19 16.30
CA LEU A 5 -30.46 5.67 15.73
C LEU A 5 -30.71 6.06 14.27
N SER A 6 -30.22 7.22 13.86
CA SER A 6 -30.14 7.57 12.45
C SER A 6 -29.22 6.58 11.73
N THR A 7 -29.44 6.36 10.44
CA THR A 7 -28.61 5.43 9.66
C THR A 7 -27.13 5.81 9.68
N GLY A 8 -26.79 7.10 9.80
CA GLY A 8 -25.40 7.55 9.95
C GLY A 8 -24.78 7.13 11.28
N GLU A 9 -25.53 7.20 12.38
CA GLU A 9 -25.09 6.69 13.69
C GLU A 9 -24.98 5.16 13.68
N VAL A 10 -25.85 4.46 12.95
CA VAL A 10 -25.72 3.00 12.75
C VAL A 10 -24.44 2.67 11.98
N VAL A 11 -24.14 3.39 10.89
CA VAL A 11 -22.89 3.21 10.12
C VAL A 11 -21.67 3.54 10.97
N PHE A 12 -21.70 4.63 11.75
CA PHE A 12 -20.61 4.98 12.66
C PHE A 12 -20.42 3.89 13.74
N CYS A 13 -21.49 3.39 14.37
CA CYS A 13 -21.40 2.30 15.34
C CYS A 13 -20.85 1.03 14.70
N LEU A 14 -21.26 0.68 13.48
CA LEU A 14 -20.72 -0.48 12.75
C LEU A 14 -19.23 -0.29 12.43
N CYS A 15 -18.81 0.89 12.00
CA CYS A 15 -17.40 1.21 11.76
C CYS A 15 -16.57 1.25 13.05
N ALA A 16 -17.13 1.75 14.15
CA ALA A 16 -16.49 1.76 15.46
C ALA A 16 -16.35 0.36 16.05
N VAL A 17 -17.35 -0.51 15.85
CA VAL A 17 -17.27 -1.94 16.20
C VAL A 17 -16.25 -2.66 15.32
N ALA A 18 -16.25 -2.40 14.00
CA ALA A 18 -15.26 -2.97 13.09
C ALA A 18 -13.83 -2.52 13.45
N LEU A 19 -13.65 -1.23 13.77
CA LEU A 19 -12.38 -0.68 14.24
C LEU A 19 -11.99 -1.28 15.61
N ALA A 20 -12.93 -1.39 16.55
CA ALA A 20 -12.69 -2.01 17.86
C ALA A 20 -12.28 -3.48 17.72
N LEU A 21 -12.93 -4.24 16.82
CA LEU A 21 -12.52 -5.60 16.48
C LEU A 21 -11.12 -5.62 15.85
N TYR A 22 -10.84 -4.69 14.94
CA TYR A 22 -9.54 -4.55 14.28
C TYR A 22 -8.39 -4.20 15.24
N ILE A 23 -8.63 -3.33 16.23
CA ILE A 23 -7.61 -2.88 17.19
C ILE A 23 -7.59 -3.68 18.51
N SER A 24 -8.63 -4.45 18.82
CA SER A 24 -8.73 -5.23 20.06
C SER A 24 -7.52 -6.11 20.36
N PRO A 25 -6.81 -6.70 19.38
CA PRO A 25 -5.62 -7.51 19.65
C PRO A 25 -4.43 -6.73 20.23
N PHE A 26 -4.33 -5.41 19.99
CA PHE A 26 -3.28 -4.57 20.60
C PHE A 26 -3.37 -4.53 22.13
N PHE A 27 -4.53 -4.87 22.70
CA PHE A 27 -4.80 -4.81 24.13
C PHE A 27 -4.83 -6.19 24.79
N ILE A 28 -4.58 -7.27 24.03
CA ILE A 28 -4.58 -8.65 24.52
C ILE A 28 -3.15 -9.19 24.39
N ASP A 29 -2.26 -8.71 25.27
CA ASP A 29 -0.91 -9.26 25.41
C ASP A 29 -0.94 -10.44 26.38
N ASN A 30 -0.78 -11.66 25.86
CA ASN A 30 -0.63 -12.87 26.67
C ASN A 30 0.43 -13.80 26.07
N GLY A 31 1.60 -13.27 25.73
CA GLY A 31 2.89 -13.99 25.73
C GLY A 31 3.09 -15.22 24.83
N SER A 32 2.08 -15.71 24.12
CA SER A 32 2.15 -16.82 23.17
C SER A 32 1.01 -16.66 22.18
N SER A 33 1.30 -16.77 20.88
CA SER A 33 0.32 -16.93 19.80
C SER A 33 -0.84 -15.92 19.70
N ALA A 34 -0.79 -14.75 20.36
CA ALA A 34 -1.81 -13.69 20.19
C ALA A 34 -1.89 -13.17 18.73
N TRP A 35 -0.82 -13.36 17.96
CA TRP A 35 -0.76 -13.09 16.52
C TRP A 35 -1.26 -14.23 15.65
N GLU A 36 -1.62 -15.40 16.20
CA GLU A 36 -2.15 -16.52 15.39
C GLU A 36 -3.50 -16.19 14.76
N PHE A 37 -4.32 -15.34 15.37
CA PHE A 37 -5.53 -14.84 14.70
C PHE A 37 -5.19 -13.89 13.54
N LEU A 38 -4.09 -13.14 13.61
CA LEU A 38 -3.54 -12.37 12.47
C LEU A 38 -2.82 -13.26 11.43
N LEU A 39 -2.38 -14.46 11.83
CA LEU A 39 -1.87 -15.49 10.91
C LEU A 39 -2.99 -16.34 10.29
N ILE A 40 -4.17 -16.41 10.92
CA ILE A 40 -5.40 -17.04 10.40
C ILE A 40 -6.26 -16.02 9.64
N TRP A 41 -6.11 -14.72 9.90
CA TRP A 41 -6.50 -13.64 8.99
C TRP A 41 -5.48 -13.57 7.85
N ASP A 42 -5.39 -14.67 7.11
CA ASP A 42 -4.39 -14.88 6.06
C ASP A 42 -4.45 -13.71 5.06
N ASP A 43 -3.41 -12.86 5.09
CA ASP A 43 -3.21 -11.76 4.16
C ASP A 43 -3.18 -12.28 2.70
N GLU A 44 -2.86 -13.55 2.50
CA GLU A 44 -2.87 -14.24 1.21
C GLU A 44 -4.29 -14.51 0.73
N GLU A 45 -5.14 -15.13 1.56
CA GLU A 45 -6.51 -15.52 1.17
C GLU A 45 -7.49 -14.33 1.14
N ASN A 46 -7.38 -13.40 2.09
CA ASN A 46 -8.33 -12.29 2.25
C ASN A 46 -7.90 -10.97 1.57
N PHE A 47 -6.60 -10.73 1.35
CA PHE A 47 -6.10 -9.46 0.78
C PHE A 47 -5.27 -9.59 -0.50
N LEU A 48 -4.84 -10.80 -0.89
CA LEU A 48 -4.21 -11.07 -2.19
C LEU A 48 -5.14 -11.88 -3.12
N ASN A 49 -5.91 -12.82 -2.58
CA ASN A 49 -6.80 -13.68 -3.35
C ASN A 49 -8.26 -13.17 -3.44
N ASN A 50 -8.74 -12.36 -2.49
CA ASN A 50 -10.12 -11.84 -2.45
C ASN A 50 -10.27 -10.33 -2.77
N ASP A 51 -9.51 -9.81 -3.74
CA ASP A 51 -9.75 -8.48 -4.33
C ASP A 51 -10.53 -8.63 -5.66
N PRO A 52 -11.86 -8.86 -5.67
CA PRO A 52 -12.58 -9.19 -6.91
C PRO A 52 -12.45 -8.10 -7.96
N PHE A 53 -12.33 -6.83 -7.56
CA PHE A 53 -12.14 -5.72 -8.48
C PHE A 53 -10.70 -5.60 -8.98
N GLY A 54 -9.72 -5.93 -8.13
CA GLY A 54 -8.32 -6.03 -8.53
C GLY A 54 -8.10 -7.17 -9.53
N TRP A 55 -8.71 -8.34 -9.29
CA TRP A 55 -8.69 -9.46 -10.23
C TRP A 55 -9.43 -9.17 -11.52
N LEU A 56 -10.57 -8.46 -11.45
CA LEU A 56 -11.30 -8.05 -12.64
C LEU A 56 -10.46 -7.13 -13.53
N VAL A 57 -9.77 -6.13 -12.93
CA VAL A 57 -8.85 -5.26 -13.67
C VAL A 57 -7.74 -6.08 -14.31
N LYS A 58 -7.04 -6.92 -13.53
CA LYS A 58 -5.96 -7.77 -14.04
C LYS A 58 -6.45 -8.71 -15.16
N ALA A 59 -7.64 -9.28 -15.03
CA ALA A 59 -8.24 -10.16 -16.04
C ALA A 59 -8.51 -9.39 -17.34
N ILE A 60 -9.07 -8.18 -17.25
CA ILE A 60 -9.31 -7.31 -18.40
C ILE A 60 -7.98 -6.91 -19.05
N GLU A 61 -6.98 -6.51 -18.27
CA GLU A 61 -5.65 -6.16 -18.77
C GLU A 61 -5.00 -7.32 -19.51
N VAL A 62 -4.96 -8.51 -18.90
CA VAL A 62 -4.37 -9.68 -19.51
C VAL A 62 -5.11 -10.06 -20.81
N GLN A 63 -6.42 -9.91 -20.87
CA GLN A 63 -7.18 -10.15 -22.10
C GLN A 63 -6.91 -9.11 -23.20
N LEU A 64 -6.67 -7.85 -22.86
CA LEU A 64 -6.49 -6.77 -23.83
C LEU A 64 -5.04 -6.60 -24.31
N VAL A 65 -4.09 -6.71 -23.40
CA VAL A 65 -2.67 -6.36 -23.62
C VAL A 65 -1.70 -7.45 -23.16
N GLY A 66 -2.19 -8.57 -22.61
CA GLY A 66 -1.36 -9.63 -22.07
C GLY A 66 -0.66 -9.23 -20.76
N LEU A 67 0.45 -9.89 -20.45
CA LEU A 67 1.29 -9.60 -19.26
C LEU A 67 2.38 -8.56 -19.53
N ASP A 68 2.14 -7.64 -20.47
CA ASP A 68 3.10 -6.60 -20.77
C ASP A 68 3.16 -5.56 -19.63
N SER A 69 4.31 -5.54 -18.95
CA SER A 69 4.55 -4.69 -17.79
C SER A 69 4.41 -3.20 -18.07
N TRP A 70 4.59 -2.74 -19.32
CA TRP A 70 4.40 -1.34 -19.69
C TRP A 70 2.94 -0.92 -19.56
N TYR A 71 2.03 -1.71 -20.14
CA TYR A 71 0.61 -1.38 -20.14
C TYR A 71 -0.01 -1.51 -18.75
N ILE A 72 0.38 -2.52 -17.97
CA ILE A 72 -0.07 -2.66 -16.58
C ILE A 72 0.30 -1.41 -15.76
N ARG A 73 1.54 -0.91 -15.90
CA ARG A 73 1.96 0.35 -15.25
C ARG A 73 1.18 1.56 -15.76
N LEU A 74 0.88 1.62 -17.06
CA LEU A 74 0.12 2.72 -17.64
C LEU A 74 -1.30 2.80 -17.05
N VAL A 75 -1.95 1.66 -16.82
CA VAL A 75 -3.27 1.62 -16.17
C VAL A 75 -3.18 2.08 -14.71
N SER A 76 -2.16 1.64 -13.96
CA SER A 76 -1.93 2.14 -12.59
C SER A 76 -1.74 3.67 -12.55
N VAL A 77 -0.95 4.21 -13.49
CA VAL A 77 -0.77 5.66 -13.65
C VAL A 77 -2.11 6.34 -13.97
N ALA A 78 -2.90 5.77 -14.89
CA ALA A 78 -4.21 6.33 -15.23
C ALA A 78 -5.16 6.36 -14.02
N PHE A 79 -5.20 5.30 -13.21
CA PHE A 79 -5.98 5.27 -11.97
C PHE A 79 -5.54 6.37 -10.99
N HIS A 80 -4.23 6.51 -10.76
CA HIS A 80 -3.67 7.52 -9.86
C HIS A 80 -3.99 8.95 -10.28
N PHE A 81 -3.73 9.30 -11.55
CA PHE A 81 -4.02 10.65 -12.04
C PHE A 81 -5.52 10.95 -12.05
N THR A 82 -6.37 9.95 -12.34
CA THR A 82 -7.82 10.10 -12.23
C THR A 82 -8.24 10.30 -10.78
N ALA A 83 -7.70 9.51 -9.85
CA ALA A 83 -7.97 9.64 -8.42
C ALA A 83 -7.57 11.04 -7.90
N ALA A 84 -6.41 11.55 -8.32
CA ALA A 84 -5.94 12.89 -7.98
C ALA A 84 -6.86 13.99 -8.54
N ALA A 85 -7.34 13.85 -9.79
CA ALA A 85 -8.28 14.79 -10.38
C ALA A 85 -9.63 14.81 -9.65
N VAL A 86 -10.15 13.63 -9.27
CA VAL A 86 -11.37 13.51 -8.46
C VAL A 86 -11.17 14.12 -7.07
N LEU A 87 -10.02 13.87 -6.44
CA LEU A 87 -9.67 14.47 -5.14
C LEU A 87 -9.64 16.00 -5.23
N ALA A 88 -8.99 16.56 -6.26
CA ALA A 88 -8.99 18.00 -6.51
C ALA A 88 -10.41 18.56 -6.56
N ARG A 89 -11.32 17.85 -7.23
CA ARG A 89 -12.71 18.26 -7.36
C ARG A 89 -13.46 18.15 -6.04
N ALA A 90 -13.27 17.06 -5.29
CA ALA A 90 -13.87 16.88 -3.97
C ALA A 90 -13.43 17.98 -3.01
N SER A 91 -12.12 18.28 -2.96
CA SER A 91 -11.55 19.34 -2.12
C SER A 91 -12.08 20.73 -2.48
N ALA A 92 -12.20 21.05 -3.78
CA ALA A 92 -12.74 22.34 -4.21
C ALA A 92 -14.20 22.52 -3.72
N VAL A 93 -15.04 21.50 -3.91
CA VAL A 93 -16.43 21.56 -3.43
C VAL A 93 -16.50 21.64 -1.91
N LEU A 94 -15.58 20.99 -1.19
CA LEU A 94 -15.52 21.08 0.27
C LEU A 94 -15.18 22.50 0.75
N LEU A 95 -14.27 23.19 0.06
CA LEU A 95 -13.97 24.61 0.33
C LEU A 95 -15.18 25.50 0.03
N ASP A 96 -15.91 25.21 -1.05
CA ASP A 96 -17.14 25.93 -1.38
C ASP A 96 -18.23 25.73 -0.31
N VAL A 97 -18.40 24.50 0.18
CA VAL A 97 -19.31 24.17 1.30
C VAL A 97 -18.95 24.98 2.55
N LYS A 98 -17.66 25.00 2.93
CA LYS A 98 -17.18 25.72 4.10
C LYS A 98 -17.47 27.22 3.99
N GLU A 99 -17.30 27.80 2.82
CA GLU A 99 -17.55 29.23 2.60
C GLU A 99 -19.04 29.55 2.68
N ILE A 100 -19.91 28.74 2.06
CA ILE A 100 -21.37 28.92 2.12
C ILE A 100 -21.83 28.90 3.59
N LEU A 101 -21.34 27.96 4.38
CA LEU A 101 -21.65 27.87 5.81
C LEU A 101 -21.17 29.11 6.57
N SER A 102 -19.93 29.57 6.32
CA SER A 102 -19.41 30.80 6.92
C SER A 102 -20.26 32.03 6.56
N ALA A 103 -20.77 32.11 5.32
CA ALA A 103 -21.63 33.21 4.87
C ALA A 103 -22.98 33.19 5.59
N PHE A 104 -23.60 32.01 5.73
CA PHE A 104 -24.82 31.85 6.54
C PHE A 104 -24.62 32.28 7.99
N MET A 105 -23.53 31.83 8.62
CA MET A 105 -23.23 32.14 10.01
C MET A 105 -22.96 33.62 10.26
N SER A 106 -22.41 34.32 9.28
CA SER A 106 -22.14 35.77 9.37
C SER A 106 -23.33 36.64 8.94
N GLY A 107 -24.42 36.05 8.43
CA GLY A 107 -25.56 36.78 7.87
C GLY A 107 -25.18 37.63 6.64
N ALA A 108 -24.07 37.31 5.98
CA ALA A 108 -23.58 38.06 4.85
C ALA A 108 -24.41 37.78 3.60
N ALA A 109 -24.71 38.83 2.82
CA ALA A 109 -25.37 38.67 1.52
C ALA A 109 -24.44 37.91 0.56
N VAL A 110 -24.93 36.82 -0.02
CA VAL A 110 -24.18 36.03 -1.00
C VAL A 110 -24.26 36.70 -2.36
N ASP A 111 -23.18 37.37 -2.78
CA ASP A 111 -23.04 37.88 -4.14
C ASP A 111 -22.66 36.75 -5.11
N GLY A 112 -23.55 36.49 -6.08
CA GLY A 112 -23.39 35.41 -7.05
C GLY A 112 -22.24 35.59 -8.06
N GLU A 113 -21.73 36.81 -8.27
CA GLU A 113 -20.51 37.00 -9.07
C GLU A 113 -19.26 36.71 -8.25
N LEU A 114 -19.19 37.24 -7.03
CA LEU A 114 -18.08 36.99 -6.11
C LEU A 114 -17.96 35.50 -5.76
N GLN A 115 -19.10 34.81 -5.58
CA GLN A 115 -19.15 33.36 -5.33
C GLN A 115 -18.55 32.56 -6.49
N ARG A 116 -18.95 32.86 -7.74
CA ARG A 116 -18.42 32.17 -8.93
C ARG A 116 -16.92 32.39 -9.11
N GLU A 117 -16.44 33.60 -8.81
CA GLU A 117 -15.01 33.89 -8.88
C GLU A 117 -14.22 33.10 -7.82
N ARG A 118 -14.77 32.98 -6.60
CA ARG A 118 -14.18 32.17 -5.52
C ARG A 118 -14.15 30.68 -5.83
N GLU A 119 -15.25 30.11 -6.31
CA GLU A 119 -15.32 28.71 -6.74
C GLU A 119 -14.25 28.40 -7.80
N ARG A 120 -14.02 29.34 -8.73
CA ARG A 120 -12.93 29.23 -9.72
C ARG A 120 -11.54 29.25 -9.08
N ARG A 121 -11.30 30.10 -8.08
CA ARG A 121 -10.03 30.14 -7.34
C ARG A 121 -9.80 28.87 -6.53
N HIS A 122 -10.82 28.37 -5.84
CA HIS A 122 -10.76 27.09 -5.11
C HIS A 122 -10.40 25.94 -6.05
N TRP A 123 -11.09 25.85 -7.20
CA TRP A 123 -10.77 24.85 -8.22
C TRP A 123 -9.33 24.93 -8.70
N LEU A 124 -8.84 26.11 -9.08
CA LEU A 124 -7.46 26.30 -9.55
C LEU A 124 -6.43 25.93 -8.46
N GLY A 125 -6.65 26.36 -7.22
CA GLY A 125 -5.79 26.03 -6.08
C GLY A 125 -5.73 24.52 -5.82
N CYS A 126 -6.88 23.85 -5.84
CA CYS A 126 -6.96 22.40 -5.68
C CYS A 126 -6.32 21.65 -6.85
N CYS A 127 -6.45 22.13 -8.10
CA CYS A 127 -5.74 21.53 -9.24
C CYS A 127 -4.23 21.59 -9.08
N ILE A 128 -3.68 22.75 -8.69
CA ILE A 128 -2.24 22.90 -8.46
C ILE A 128 -1.78 21.95 -7.35
N SER A 129 -2.50 21.91 -6.22
CA SER A 129 -2.21 21.00 -5.11
C SER A 129 -2.25 19.53 -5.55
N ALA A 130 -3.27 19.13 -6.33
CA ALA A 130 -3.40 17.77 -6.82
C ALA A 130 -2.32 17.37 -7.83
N VAL A 131 -1.83 18.30 -8.66
CA VAL A 131 -0.69 18.04 -9.56
C VAL A 131 0.58 17.80 -8.74
N VAL A 132 0.86 18.66 -7.74
CA VAL A 132 2.02 18.50 -6.85
C VAL A 132 1.94 17.17 -6.08
N PHE A 133 0.75 16.81 -5.61
CA PHE A 133 0.51 15.51 -5.00
C PHE A 133 0.71 14.37 -6.00
N ALA A 134 0.13 14.43 -7.20
CA ALA A 134 0.19 13.33 -8.16
C ALA A 134 1.63 12.99 -8.61
N ILE A 135 2.53 13.97 -8.65
CA ILE A 135 3.94 13.79 -9.05
C ILE A 135 4.89 13.43 -7.89
N HIS A 136 4.38 13.19 -6.68
CA HIS A 136 5.22 12.94 -5.52
C HIS A 136 6.09 11.67 -5.70
N PRO A 137 7.36 11.66 -5.22
CA PRO A 137 8.23 10.48 -5.31
C PRO A 137 8.04 9.48 -4.16
N VAL A 138 7.04 9.70 -3.29
CA VAL A 138 6.77 8.85 -2.12
C VAL A 138 5.90 7.66 -2.52
N HIS A 139 6.24 6.46 -2.07
CA HIS A 139 5.45 5.24 -2.30
C HIS A 139 5.13 4.92 -3.78
N VAL A 140 6.04 5.25 -4.70
CA VAL A 140 5.85 5.00 -6.15
C VAL A 140 5.81 3.51 -6.50
N GLU A 141 6.22 2.61 -5.59
CA GLU A 141 6.09 1.17 -5.74
C GLU A 141 4.63 0.75 -6.01
N VAL A 142 3.66 1.47 -5.45
CA VAL A 142 2.23 1.22 -5.67
C VAL A 142 1.84 1.39 -7.15
N MET A 143 2.54 2.27 -7.87
CA MET A 143 2.35 2.51 -9.29
C MET A 143 3.19 1.57 -10.16
N GLY A 144 4.31 1.10 -9.64
CA GLY A 144 5.26 0.28 -10.37
C GLY A 144 4.94 -1.21 -10.38
N TRP A 145 4.26 -1.73 -9.35
CA TRP A 145 4.08 -3.16 -9.15
C TRP A 145 2.65 -3.61 -9.50
N PRO A 146 2.47 -4.59 -10.41
CA PRO A 146 1.14 -5.13 -10.76
C PRO A 146 0.33 -5.63 -9.57
N SER A 147 1.00 -6.18 -8.54
CA SER A 147 0.35 -6.63 -7.31
C SER A 147 -0.23 -5.50 -6.47
N ALA A 148 0.31 -4.28 -6.60
CA ALA A 148 -0.09 -3.11 -5.84
C ALA A 148 -1.13 -2.23 -6.59
N GLN A 149 -1.45 -2.55 -7.84
CA GLN A 149 -2.45 -1.82 -8.62
C GLN A 149 -3.82 -1.63 -7.92
N PRO A 150 -4.35 -2.59 -7.12
CA PRO A 150 -5.64 -2.40 -6.45
C PRO A 150 -5.66 -1.23 -5.45
N TYR A 151 -4.50 -0.77 -4.96
CA TYR A 151 -4.43 0.41 -4.10
C TYR A 151 -4.81 1.70 -4.84
N ALA A 152 -4.31 1.90 -6.07
CA ALA A 152 -4.66 3.05 -6.91
C ALA A 152 -6.14 3.04 -7.28
N GLN A 153 -6.70 1.85 -7.50
CA GLN A 153 -8.13 1.63 -7.71
C GLN A 153 -8.97 1.94 -6.46
N CYS A 154 -8.55 1.52 -5.26
CA CYS A 154 -9.21 1.88 -4.00
C CYS A 154 -9.21 3.39 -3.78
N ALA A 155 -8.08 4.04 -4.07
CA ALA A 155 -7.96 5.50 -3.96
C ALA A 155 -8.95 6.22 -4.89
N LEU A 156 -9.07 5.78 -6.14
CA LEU A 156 -10.05 6.34 -7.08
C LEU A 156 -11.48 6.21 -6.55
N PHE A 157 -11.90 5.01 -6.15
CA PHE A 157 -13.27 4.79 -5.66
C PHE A 157 -13.54 5.52 -4.34
N SER A 158 -12.57 5.59 -3.45
CA SER A 158 -12.68 6.37 -2.21
C SER A 158 -12.86 7.86 -2.49
N ASN A 159 -12.10 8.41 -3.43
CA ASN A 159 -12.21 9.81 -3.84
C ASN A 159 -13.55 10.09 -4.55
N LEU A 160 -14.07 9.14 -5.33
CA LEU A 160 -15.40 9.23 -5.95
C LEU A 160 -16.51 9.21 -4.90
N ALA A 161 -16.42 8.32 -3.90
CA ALA A 161 -17.37 8.28 -2.78
C ALA A 161 -17.37 9.62 -2.02
N LEU A 162 -16.17 10.13 -1.67
CA LEU A 162 -16.01 11.44 -1.04
C LEU A 162 -16.59 12.57 -1.89
N TYR A 163 -16.30 12.60 -3.19
CA TYR A 163 -16.82 13.62 -4.11
C TYR A 163 -18.35 13.62 -4.15
N VAL A 164 -18.98 12.45 -4.29
CA VAL A 164 -20.45 12.33 -4.32
C VAL A 164 -21.05 12.82 -3.00
N TYR A 165 -20.44 12.43 -1.88
CA TYR A 165 -20.86 12.86 -0.55
C TYR A 165 -20.77 14.38 -0.38
N VAL A 166 -19.60 15.00 -0.61
CA VAL A 166 -19.42 16.45 -0.46
C VAL A 166 -20.30 17.24 -1.45
N ARG A 167 -20.49 16.72 -2.68
CA ARG A 167 -21.40 17.35 -3.66
C ARG A 167 -22.86 17.29 -3.21
N ALA A 168 -23.28 16.21 -2.54
CA ALA A 168 -24.62 16.13 -1.98
C ALA A 168 -24.82 17.16 -0.87
N VAL A 169 -23.83 17.34 0.02
CA VAL A 169 -23.83 18.43 1.04
C VAL A 169 -23.98 19.79 0.36
N TYR A 170 -23.13 20.10 -0.62
CA TYR A 170 -23.15 21.37 -1.34
C TYR A 170 -24.52 21.66 -1.96
N ARG A 171 -25.14 20.67 -2.62
CA ARG A 171 -26.48 20.83 -3.22
C ARG A 171 -27.55 21.15 -2.18
N LYS A 172 -27.57 20.39 -1.07
CA LYS A 172 -28.53 20.63 0.02
C LYS A 172 -28.37 22.05 0.59
N LEU A 173 -27.15 22.53 0.77
CA LEU A 173 -26.89 23.88 1.27
C LEU A 173 -27.36 24.96 0.28
N CYS A 174 -27.16 24.76 -1.01
CA CYS A 174 -27.66 25.67 -2.05
C CYS A 174 -29.19 25.72 -2.08
N GLU A 175 -29.88 24.59 -1.87
CA GLU A 175 -31.35 24.54 -1.80
C GLU A 175 -31.88 25.29 -0.57
N VAL A 176 -31.21 25.18 0.58
CA VAL A 176 -31.57 25.90 1.82
C VAL A 176 -31.37 27.40 1.71
N ALA A 177 -30.32 27.83 0.99
CA ALA A 177 -30.04 29.25 0.75
C ALA A 177 -31.23 29.97 0.08
N ILE A 178 -32.09 29.22 -0.60
CA ILE A 178 -33.25 29.74 -1.32
C ILE A 178 -34.51 29.78 -0.44
N ASP A 179 -34.61 28.94 0.60
CA ASP A 179 -35.87 28.68 1.34
C ASP A 179 -35.83 29.10 2.82
N GLU A 180 -34.82 29.88 3.25
CA GLU A 180 -34.63 30.39 4.64
C GLU A 180 -34.82 29.33 5.75
N ARG A 181 -34.54 28.05 5.47
CA ARG A 181 -34.66 26.97 6.47
C ARG A 181 -33.46 26.96 7.41
N ASN A 182 -33.70 26.47 8.62
CA ASN A 182 -32.67 26.34 9.64
C ASN A 182 -31.54 25.40 9.16
N VAL A 183 -30.35 25.93 8.92
CA VAL A 183 -29.15 25.20 8.43
C VAL A 183 -28.86 23.95 9.28
N LYS A 184 -29.16 24.02 10.59
CA LYS A 184 -29.08 22.89 11.52
C LYS A 184 -29.90 21.67 11.10
N THR A 185 -31.09 21.86 10.54
CA THR A 185 -31.93 20.73 10.10
C THR A 185 -31.31 20.03 8.88
N VAL A 186 -30.54 20.73 8.07
CA VAL A 186 -29.88 20.17 6.89
C VAL A 186 -28.56 19.51 7.23
N LEU A 187 -27.77 20.09 8.14
CA LEU A 187 -26.60 19.41 8.72
C LEU A 187 -27.01 18.15 9.50
N MET A 188 -28.06 18.21 10.33
CA MET A 188 -28.56 17.05 11.08
C MET A 188 -29.31 16.03 10.22
N SER A 189 -29.72 16.38 8.99
CA SER A 189 -30.23 15.40 8.02
C SER A 189 -29.07 14.57 7.48
N SER A 190 -28.61 13.60 8.27
CA SER A 190 -27.53 12.69 7.90
C SER A 190 -27.73 12.21 6.45
N ILE A 191 -26.70 12.31 5.62
CA ILE A 191 -26.76 11.87 4.21
C ILE A 191 -27.06 10.36 4.12
N PHE A 192 -26.81 9.60 5.18
CA PHE A 192 -27.25 8.21 5.26
C PHE A 192 -28.73 8.03 5.59
N SER A 193 -29.54 9.08 5.69
CA SER A 193 -30.98 8.97 5.89
C SER A 193 -31.70 8.13 4.82
N GLY A 194 -31.04 7.79 3.70
CA GLY A 194 -31.43 6.68 2.83
C GLY A 194 -32.46 7.02 1.77
N HIS A 195 -32.58 8.30 1.40
CA HIS A 195 -33.65 8.79 0.53
C HIS A 195 -33.15 9.39 -0.81
N GLY A 196 -31.83 9.39 -1.09
CA GLY A 196 -31.25 10.04 -2.28
C GLY A 196 -30.50 9.10 -3.26
N ARG A 197 -30.58 9.40 -4.57
CA ARG A 197 -29.75 8.74 -5.61
C ARG A 197 -28.24 8.90 -5.37
N SER A 198 -27.83 10.01 -4.74
CA SER A 198 -26.42 10.26 -4.37
C SER A 198 -25.94 9.31 -3.27
N ASP A 199 -26.81 8.89 -2.35
CA ASP A 199 -26.48 8.02 -1.23
C ASP A 199 -26.16 6.61 -1.74
N LEU A 200 -27.01 6.09 -2.65
CA LEU A 200 -26.77 4.82 -3.33
C LEU A 200 -25.46 4.85 -4.11
N LEU A 201 -25.20 5.93 -4.85
CA LEU A 201 -23.96 6.06 -5.64
C LEU A 201 -22.72 6.14 -4.74
N CYS A 202 -22.80 6.84 -3.61
CA CYS A 202 -21.75 6.89 -2.60
C CYS A 202 -21.47 5.50 -2.02
N CYS A 203 -22.53 4.76 -1.64
CA CYS A 203 -22.42 3.39 -1.16
C CYS A 203 -21.80 2.45 -2.22
N VAL A 204 -22.20 2.58 -3.50
CA VAL A 204 -21.61 1.79 -4.59
C VAL A 204 -20.12 2.07 -4.71
N PHE A 205 -19.69 3.33 -4.67
CA PHE A 205 -18.26 3.66 -4.72
C PHE A 205 -17.50 3.22 -3.47
N TYR A 206 -18.08 3.35 -2.27
CA TYR A 206 -17.49 2.84 -1.04
C TYR A 206 -17.31 1.31 -1.09
N LEU A 207 -18.34 0.57 -1.50
CA LEU A 207 -18.25 -0.87 -1.69
C LEU A 207 -17.24 -1.23 -2.77
N SER A 208 -17.17 -0.48 -3.87
CA SER A 208 -16.17 -0.68 -4.92
C SER A 208 -14.74 -0.44 -4.40
N ALA A 209 -14.55 0.54 -3.51
CA ALA A 209 -13.28 0.77 -2.82
C ALA A 209 -12.95 -0.43 -1.94
N LEU A 210 -13.88 -0.87 -1.08
CA LEU A 210 -13.69 -2.01 -0.19
C LEU A 210 -13.37 -3.32 -0.94
N LEU A 211 -14.04 -3.54 -2.09
CA LEU A 211 -13.81 -4.67 -3.00
C LEU A 211 -12.51 -4.55 -3.81
N SER A 212 -11.90 -3.36 -3.83
CA SER A 212 -10.58 -3.13 -4.42
C SER A 212 -9.47 -3.32 -3.38
N LYS A 213 -9.63 -2.75 -2.18
CA LYS A 213 -8.81 -3.02 -0.99
C LYS A 213 -9.59 -2.75 0.29
N SER A 214 -9.38 -3.62 1.28
CA SER A 214 -9.98 -3.54 2.61
C SER A 214 -9.59 -2.31 3.43
N VAL A 215 -8.45 -1.69 3.11
CA VAL A 215 -7.91 -0.52 3.81
C VAL A 215 -8.91 0.65 3.88
N CYS A 216 -9.81 0.72 2.90
CA CYS A 216 -10.83 1.74 2.79
C CYS A 216 -12.01 1.50 3.79
N ILE A 217 -11.98 0.48 4.67
CA ILE A 217 -13.01 0.20 5.71
C ILE A 217 -13.26 1.37 6.67
N LEU A 218 -12.24 2.21 6.90
CA LEU A 218 -12.35 3.39 7.76
C LEU A 218 -12.85 4.63 7.02
N LEU A 219 -13.15 4.54 5.72
CA LEU A 219 -13.65 5.67 4.93
C LEU A 219 -14.90 6.33 5.55
N PRO A 220 -15.90 5.59 6.10
CA PRO A 220 -17.06 6.23 6.74
C PRO A 220 -16.69 7.04 7.99
N ALA A 221 -15.66 6.64 8.75
CA ALA A 221 -15.14 7.45 9.85
C ALA A 221 -14.47 8.74 9.33
N GLY A 222 -13.84 8.68 8.14
CA GLY A 222 -13.39 9.86 7.42
C GLY A 222 -14.53 10.81 7.05
N PHE A 223 -15.66 10.29 6.57
CA PHE A 223 -16.85 11.11 6.28
C PHE A 223 -17.43 11.75 7.54
N PHE A 224 -17.50 11.00 8.65
CA PHE A 224 -17.90 11.55 9.94
C PHE A 224 -16.98 12.69 10.40
N LEU A 225 -15.66 12.58 10.19
CA LEU A 225 -14.75 13.68 10.50
C LEU A 225 -14.98 14.92 9.61
N VAL A 226 -15.38 14.72 8.35
CA VAL A 226 -15.80 15.84 7.49
C VAL A 226 -17.07 16.49 8.06
N ASP A 227 -18.06 15.70 8.50
CA ASP A 227 -19.25 16.23 9.19
C ASP A 227 -18.85 17.06 10.42
N VAL A 228 -17.95 16.56 11.28
CA VAL A 228 -17.45 17.29 12.46
C VAL A 228 -16.71 18.58 12.09
N LEU A 229 -15.85 18.54 11.07
CA LEU A 229 -15.12 19.73 10.60
C LEU A 229 -16.06 20.79 10.02
N VAL A 230 -17.16 20.36 9.42
CA VAL A 230 -18.23 21.22 8.90
C VAL A 230 -19.06 21.81 10.04
N ASP A 231 -19.36 21.02 11.07
CA ASP A 231 -20.15 21.41 12.25
C ASP A 231 -19.41 22.39 13.19
N GLN A 232 -18.08 22.30 13.30
CA GLN A 232 -17.24 23.22 14.10
C GLN A 232 -17.27 24.70 13.66
N SER A 233 -17.97 25.03 12.56
CA SER A 233 -18.24 26.42 12.18
C SER A 233 -19.35 27.08 13.02
N ASP A 234 -20.11 26.29 13.79
CA ASP A 234 -21.14 26.73 14.70
C ASP A 234 -20.52 26.96 16.09
N GLY A 235 -20.32 28.23 16.50
CA GLY A 235 -19.63 28.61 17.74
C GLY A 235 -20.38 28.29 19.04
N ASN A 236 -21.14 27.19 19.11
CA ASN A 236 -21.96 26.86 20.26
C ASN A 236 -22.25 25.34 20.36
N ALA A 237 -21.40 24.55 21.03
CA ALA A 237 -21.78 23.21 21.47
C ALA A 237 -21.50 22.95 22.96
N SER A 238 -22.52 22.49 23.68
CA SER A 238 -22.39 21.98 25.05
C SER A 238 -21.65 20.63 25.15
N LEU A 239 -21.34 19.99 24.01
CA LEU A 239 -20.36 18.90 23.89
C LEU A 239 -18.94 19.40 23.55
N ASP A 240 -18.79 20.65 23.10
CA ASP A 240 -17.48 21.28 22.88
C ASP A 240 -16.76 21.55 24.19
N LEU A 241 -17.47 21.78 25.31
CA LEU A 241 -16.79 22.27 26.50
C LEU A 241 -15.77 21.26 27.05
N LEU A 242 -16.05 19.95 27.04
CA LEU A 242 -15.10 18.96 27.57
C LEU A 242 -13.92 18.67 26.61
N PHE A 243 -14.19 18.56 25.31
CA PHE A 243 -13.15 18.28 24.30
C PHE A 243 -12.31 19.53 24.00
N THR A 244 -12.95 20.69 23.96
CA THR A 244 -12.30 21.99 23.73
C THR A 244 -11.59 22.49 24.98
N LEU A 245 -12.10 22.30 26.21
CA LEU A 245 -11.33 22.64 27.42
C LEU A 245 -10.05 21.79 27.52
N TRP A 246 -10.11 20.50 27.16
CA TRP A 246 -8.94 19.62 27.12
C TRP A 246 -7.90 20.10 26.07
N LEU A 247 -8.34 20.48 24.87
CA LEU A 247 -7.47 21.02 23.81
C LEU A 247 -6.91 22.43 24.15
N PHE A 248 -7.73 23.29 24.77
CA PHE A 248 -7.38 24.66 25.14
C PHE A 248 -6.37 24.71 26.29
N GLN A 249 -6.44 23.76 27.22
CA GLN A 249 -5.46 23.60 28.30
C GLN A 249 -4.05 23.27 27.78
N HIS A 250 -3.94 22.80 26.53
CA HIS A 250 -2.68 22.40 25.88
C HIS A 250 -2.20 23.30 24.72
N ARG A 251 -2.81 24.47 24.46
CA ARG A 251 -2.37 25.48 23.46
C ARG A 251 -1.97 24.94 22.07
N CYS A 252 -2.61 23.86 21.61
CA CYS A 252 -2.34 23.32 20.27
C CYS A 252 -3.55 23.61 19.38
N ALA A 253 -3.31 24.11 18.16
CA ALA A 253 -4.41 24.45 17.26
C ALA A 253 -5.28 23.19 17.03
N PRO A 254 -6.59 23.22 17.34
CA PRO A 254 -7.43 22.02 17.39
C PRO A 254 -7.49 21.29 16.05
N GLN A 255 -7.34 22.04 14.95
CA GLN A 255 -7.28 21.52 13.58
C GLN A 255 -6.02 20.67 13.32
N HIS A 256 -4.88 21.03 13.91
CA HIS A 256 -3.63 20.27 13.76
C HIS A 256 -3.65 18.98 14.59
N LEU A 257 -4.31 18.98 15.75
CA LEU A 257 -4.49 17.77 16.58
C LEU A 257 -5.49 16.80 15.96
N LEU A 258 -6.61 17.29 15.39
CA LEU A 258 -7.54 16.49 14.60
C LEU A 258 -6.86 15.93 13.33
N ALA A 259 -6.06 16.74 12.63
CA ALA A 259 -5.27 16.28 11.49
C ALA A 259 -4.21 15.23 11.90
N LEU A 260 -3.58 15.39 13.06
CA LEU A 260 -2.61 14.44 13.60
C LEU A 260 -3.28 13.14 14.07
N ALA A 261 -4.45 13.22 14.71
CA ALA A 261 -5.27 12.07 15.07
C ALA A 261 -5.77 11.33 13.82
N TYR A 262 -6.25 12.06 12.82
CA TYR A 262 -6.58 11.51 11.50
C TYR A 262 -5.36 10.83 10.87
N PHE A 263 -4.20 11.47 10.86
CA PHE A 263 -2.95 10.90 10.37
C PHE A 263 -2.56 9.62 11.14
N THR A 264 -2.67 9.62 12.46
CA THR A 264 -2.28 8.47 13.30
C THR A 264 -3.26 7.30 13.18
N ILE A 265 -4.57 7.58 13.04
CA ILE A 265 -5.61 6.56 12.93
C ILE A 265 -5.74 6.04 11.50
N MET A 266 -5.60 6.90 10.48
CA MET A 266 -5.84 6.54 9.08
C MET A 266 -4.56 6.25 8.30
N VAL A 267 -3.42 6.84 8.64
CA VAL A 267 -2.17 6.68 7.86
C VAL A 267 -1.22 5.68 8.50
N LEU A 268 -1.16 5.60 9.84
CA LEU A 268 -0.23 4.69 10.52
C LEU A 268 -0.53 3.20 10.22
N PRO A 269 -1.78 2.71 10.31
CA PRO A 269 -2.12 1.31 9.97
C PRO A 269 -2.02 1.00 8.48
N VAL A 270 -2.02 2.04 7.64
CA VAL A 270 -1.97 1.97 6.17
C VAL A 270 -0.55 2.22 5.65
N SER A 271 0.37 2.59 6.54
CA SER A 271 1.74 2.90 6.15
C SER A 271 2.42 1.62 5.65
N GLY A 272 3.03 1.71 4.47
CA GLY A 272 3.68 0.58 3.81
C GLY A 272 4.77 -0.08 4.68
N LEU A 273 5.28 0.60 5.71
CA LEU A 273 6.23 0.04 6.68
C LEU A 273 5.65 -1.12 7.52
N ILE A 274 4.39 -1.00 7.97
CA ILE A 274 3.73 -2.05 8.76
C ILE A 274 3.30 -3.20 7.83
N GLN A 275 2.70 -2.86 6.68
CA GLN A 275 2.26 -3.86 5.70
C GLN A 275 3.44 -4.64 5.08
N HIS A 276 4.54 -3.97 4.73
CA HIS A 276 5.73 -4.62 4.19
C HIS A 276 6.45 -5.46 5.25
N GLY A 277 6.42 -5.06 6.53
CA GLY A 277 6.91 -5.87 7.64
C GLY A 277 6.12 -7.16 7.83
N MET A 278 4.78 -7.10 7.69
CA MET A 278 3.89 -8.26 7.76
C MET A 278 4.06 -9.21 6.57
N VAL A 279 4.06 -8.68 5.33
CA VAL A 279 4.24 -9.47 4.10
C VAL A 279 5.62 -10.14 4.06
N SER A 280 6.67 -9.42 4.44
CA SER A 280 8.03 -9.99 4.47
C SER A 280 8.17 -11.09 5.53
N ALA A 281 7.48 -10.96 6.67
CA ALA A 281 7.48 -11.97 7.73
C ALA A 281 6.62 -13.20 7.40
N GLY A 282 5.62 -13.07 6.53
CA GLY A 282 4.73 -14.15 6.08
C GLY A 282 5.30 -14.98 4.92
N CYS A 283 5.91 -14.34 3.92
CA CYS A 283 6.43 -15.04 2.73
C CYS A 283 7.64 -15.94 3.01
N ASP A 284 8.45 -15.64 4.02
CA ASP A 284 9.67 -16.41 4.32
C ASP A 284 9.40 -17.77 5.00
N ARG A 285 8.15 -18.05 5.42
CA ARG A 285 7.85 -19.20 6.31
C ARG A 285 7.13 -20.38 5.68
N ARG A 286 6.57 -20.28 4.47
CA ARG A 286 5.70 -21.34 3.92
C ARG A 286 6.30 -22.20 2.79
N CYS A 287 7.28 -21.72 2.03
CA CYS A 287 7.78 -22.51 0.90
C CYS A 287 9.00 -23.37 1.25
N THR A 288 8.84 -24.69 1.16
CA THR A 288 9.96 -25.64 1.11
C THR A 288 10.14 -26.16 -0.33
N ARG A 289 11.31 -26.76 -0.63
CA ARG A 289 11.56 -27.37 -1.95
C ARG A 289 10.64 -28.55 -2.27
N GLU A 290 10.01 -29.13 -1.24
CA GLU A 290 9.13 -30.30 -1.34
C GLU A 290 7.66 -29.91 -1.59
N ASP A 291 7.32 -28.63 -1.48
CA ASP A 291 5.98 -28.12 -1.69
C ASP A 291 5.66 -27.99 -3.20
N GLU A 292 4.70 -28.78 -3.68
CA GLU A 292 4.26 -28.77 -5.08
C GLU A 292 3.64 -27.45 -5.51
N GLU A 293 2.95 -26.75 -4.60
CA GLU A 293 2.30 -25.47 -4.90
C GLU A 293 3.35 -24.38 -5.13
N CYS A 294 4.33 -24.29 -4.23
CA CYS A 294 5.47 -23.38 -4.39
C CYS A 294 6.27 -23.69 -5.66
N ARG A 295 6.48 -24.98 -5.96
CA ARG A 295 7.15 -25.40 -7.20
C ARG A 295 6.39 -24.92 -8.43
N HIS A 296 5.08 -25.12 -8.48
CA HIS A 296 4.25 -24.68 -9.60
C HIS A 296 4.30 -23.15 -9.78
N LEU A 297 4.23 -22.39 -8.68
CA LEU A 297 4.36 -20.94 -8.69
C LEU A 297 5.72 -20.47 -9.21
N TRP A 298 6.82 -21.15 -8.87
CA TRP A 298 8.15 -20.83 -9.40
C TRP A 298 8.27 -21.17 -10.90
N GLU A 299 7.64 -22.23 -11.39
CA GLU A 299 7.60 -22.57 -12.82
C GLU A 299 6.83 -21.52 -13.62
N LEU A 300 5.64 -21.13 -13.16
CA LEU A 300 4.86 -20.05 -13.76
C LEU A 300 5.64 -18.73 -13.71
N SER A 301 6.22 -18.39 -12.56
CA SER A 301 7.04 -17.20 -12.41
C SER A 301 8.21 -17.21 -13.39
N PHE A 302 8.91 -18.34 -13.55
CA PHE A 302 10.01 -18.45 -14.50
C PHE A 302 9.53 -18.29 -15.95
N TYR A 303 8.34 -18.81 -16.28
CA TYR A 303 7.78 -18.67 -17.62
C TYR A 303 7.41 -17.21 -17.94
N PHE A 304 6.77 -16.51 -16.99
CA PHE A 304 6.25 -15.16 -17.18
C PHE A 304 7.21 -14.04 -16.79
N THR A 305 8.35 -14.33 -16.14
CA THR A 305 9.32 -13.28 -15.80
C THR A 305 9.83 -12.60 -17.08
N PRO A 306 9.78 -11.25 -17.16
CA PRO A 306 10.29 -10.48 -18.29
C PRO A 306 11.72 -10.87 -18.69
N ARG A 307 12.11 -10.55 -19.93
CA ARG A 307 13.46 -10.84 -20.45
C ARG A 307 14.14 -9.55 -20.89
N GLY A 308 15.47 -9.56 -20.87
CA GLY A 308 16.29 -8.49 -21.47
C GLY A 308 16.75 -7.40 -20.51
N THR A 309 16.48 -7.54 -19.20
CA THR A 309 17.08 -6.68 -18.17
C THR A 309 17.89 -7.52 -17.20
N LEU A 310 19.00 -6.98 -16.68
CA LEU A 310 19.84 -7.70 -15.70
C LEU A 310 19.03 -8.18 -14.49
N LYS A 311 18.13 -7.32 -13.96
CA LYS A 311 17.29 -7.67 -12.81
C LYS A 311 16.35 -8.84 -13.12
N SER A 312 15.72 -8.83 -14.29
CA SER A 312 14.82 -9.90 -14.69
C SER A 312 15.58 -11.20 -14.96
N ASP A 313 16.77 -11.12 -15.56
CA ASP A 313 17.60 -12.29 -15.85
C ASP A 313 18.13 -12.92 -14.55
N LEU A 314 18.62 -12.12 -13.60
CA LEU A 314 19.01 -12.59 -12.26
C LEU A 314 17.85 -13.26 -11.51
N GLN A 315 16.64 -12.69 -11.58
CA GLN A 315 15.46 -13.28 -10.96
C GLN A 315 15.12 -14.65 -11.58
N ARG A 316 15.20 -14.78 -12.91
CA ARG A 316 14.96 -16.06 -13.60
C ARG A 316 15.94 -17.14 -13.15
N LEU A 317 17.22 -16.79 -13.02
CA LEU A 317 18.24 -17.74 -12.56
C LEU A 317 18.03 -18.12 -11.09
N LYS A 318 17.62 -17.19 -10.23
CA LYS A 318 17.22 -17.49 -8.86
C LYS A 318 16.04 -18.46 -8.79
N LEU A 319 15.04 -18.30 -9.66
CA LEU A 319 13.92 -19.24 -9.76
C LEU A 319 14.38 -20.64 -10.19
N LEU A 320 15.37 -20.75 -11.09
CA LEU A 320 15.95 -22.05 -11.46
C LEU A 320 16.65 -22.72 -10.27
N VAL A 321 17.34 -21.95 -9.42
CA VAL A 321 17.93 -22.45 -8.17
C VAL A 321 16.86 -23.04 -7.24
N TRP A 322 15.71 -22.37 -7.11
CA TRP A 322 14.60 -22.86 -6.30
C TRP A 322 13.91 -24.09 -6.90
N LEU A 323 13.85 -24.20 -8.23
CA LEU A 323 13.36 -25.37 -8.97
C LEU A 323 14.34 -26.56 -9.00
N ASP A 324 15.45 -26.46 -8.29
CA ASP A 324 16.55 -27.44 -8.26
C ASP A 324 17.21 -27.68 -9.62
N LYS A 325 17.11 -26.70 -10.53
CA LYS A 325 17.74 -26.70 -11.86
C LYS A 325 19.06 -25.94 -11.82
N MET A 326 19.94 -26.35 -10.90
CA MET A 326 21.20 -25.64 -10.62
C MET A 326 22.12 -25.53 -11.83
N ASP A 327 22.19 -26.56 -12.67
CA ASP A 327 23.11 -26.56 -13.80
C ASP A 327 22.71 -25.49 -14.83
N LEU A 328 21.40 -25.33 -15.09
CA LEU A 328 20.86 -24.26 -15.92
C LEU A 328 21.05 -22.87 -15.29
N ALA A 329 20.92 -22.77 -13.96
CA ALA A 329 21.16 -21.52 -13.25
C ALA A 329 22.62 -21.07 -13.41
N CYS A 330 23.57 -22.01 -13.26
CA CYS A 330 24.99 -21.73 -13.38
C CYS A 330 25.42 -21.40 -14.79
N GLU A 331 24.93 -22.11 -15.81
CA GLU A 331 25.14 -21.71 -17.22
C GLU A 331 24.69 -20.26 -17.46
N GLY A 332 23.52 -19.89 -16.93
CA GLY A 332 23.00 -18.55 -17.04
C GLY A 332 23.81 -17.49 -16.28
N TYR A 333 24.30 -17.79 -15.07
CA TYR A 333 25.14 -16.86 -14.32
C TYR A 333 26.49 -16.63 -15.00
N MET A 334 27.10 -17.68 -15.55
CA MET A 334 28.35 -17.57 -16.31
C MET A 334 28.14 -16.74 -17.59
N LYS A 335 27.02 -16.95 -18.29
CA LYS A 335 26.67 -16.11 -19.45
C LYS A 335 26.43 -14.65 -19.06
N LEU A 336 25.78 -14.40 -17.93
CA LEU A 336 25.62 -13.03 -17.42
C LEU A 336 26.96 -12.40 -17.03
N LEU A 337 27.92 -13.19 -16.53
CA LEU A 337 29.26 -12.71 -16.19
C LEU A 337 29.99 -12.19 -17.43
N GLU A 338 29.87 -12.88 -18.57
CA GLU A 338 30.41 -12.40 -19.85
C GLU A 338 29.72 -11.14 -20.35
N LEU A 339 28.39 -11.06 -20.23
CA LEU A 339 27.59 -9.96 -20.76
C LEU A 339 27.63 -8.71 -19.87
N ARG A 340 27.74 -8.88 -18.56
CA ARG A 340 27.55 -7.87 -17.52
C ARG A 340 28.62 -7.99 -16.42
N PRO A 341 29.92 -7.85 -16.77
CA PRO A 341 31.03 -8.00 -15.84
C PRO A 341 31.12 -6.88 -14.80
N GLU A 342 30.27 -5.85 -14.88
CA GLU A 342 30.22 -4.74 -13.93
C GLU A 342 29.29 -4.98 -12.73
N SER A 343 28.68 -6.17 -12.62
CA SER A 343 27.64 -6.46 -11.63
C SER A 343 28.14 -7.27 -10.44
N CYS A 344 28.06 -6.67 -9.23
CA CYS A 344 28.37 -7.35 -7.97
C CYS A 344 27.56 -8.63 -7.77
N HIS A 345 26.27 -8.64 -8.14
CA HIS A 345 25.40 -9.81 -7.98
C HIS A 345 25.82 -10.97 -8.88
N VAL A 346 26.29 -10.65 -10.09
CA VAL A 346 26.71 -11.64 -11.09
C VAL A 346 28.01 -12.30 -10.65
N HIS A 347 29.01 -11.51 -10.24
CA HIS A 347 30.26 -12.03 -9.68
C HIS A 347 30.02 -12.95 -8.47
N ASN A 348 29.17 -12.51 -7.51
CA ASN A 348 28.84 -13.33 -6.34
C ASN A 348 28.20 -14.68 -6.74
N ASN A 349 27.22 -14.66 -7.65
CA ASN A 349 26.50 -15.87 -8.03
C ASN A 349 27.35 -16.78 -8.93
N ALA A 350 28.22 -16.23 -9.78
CA ALA A 350 29.20 -16.99 -10.53
C ALA A 350 30.20 -17.68 -9.59
N GLY A 351 30.66 -16.99 -8.53
CA GLY A 351 31.49 -17.59 -7.48
C GLY A 351 30.83 -18.82 -6.84
N VAL A 352 29.55 -18.74 -6.48
CA VAL A 352 28.78 -19.90 -5.96
C VAL A 352 28.75 -21.05 -6.96
N CYS A 353 28.57 -20.76 -8.26
CA CYS A 353 28.57 -21.78 -9.31
C CYS A 353 29.94 -22.44 -9.51
N LEU A 354 31.03 -21.67 -9.45
CA LEU A 354 32.39 -22.18 -9.55
C LEU A 354 32.76 -23.08 -8.36
N VAL A 355 32.28 -22.76 -7.15
CA VAL A 355 32.42 -23.67 -5.99
C VAL A 355 31.78 -25.03 -6.28
N ARG A 356 30.58 -25.03 -6.88
CA ARG A 356 29.86 -26.26 -7.23
C ARG A 356 30.58 -27.06 -8.34
N GLN A 357 31.23 -26.38 -9.27
CA GLN A 357 32.04 -27.00 -10.33
C GLN A 357 33.37 -27.55 -9.81
N GLY A 358 33.83 -27.06 -8.64
CA GLY A 358 35.10 -27.45 -8.02
C GLY A 358 36.26 -26.48 -8.33
N ASP A 359 35.99 -25.41 -9.07
CA ASP A 359 36.98 -24.41 -9.51
C ASP A 359 37.21 -23.36 -8.41
N LEU A 360 37.75 -23.82 -7.28
CA LEU A 360 37.82 -23.03 -6.03
C LEU A 360 38.65 -21.75 -6.16
N SER A 361 39.73 -21.80 -6.95
CA SER A 361 40.61 -20.64 -7.14
C SER A 361 39.90 -19.50 -7.89
N GLU A 362 39.07 -19.85 -8.87
CA GLU A 362 38.29 -18.90 -9.66
C GLU A 362 37.09 -18.40 -8.86
N ALA A 363 36.42 -19.30 -8.12
CA ALA A 363 35.34 -18.93 -7.20
C ALA A 363 35.75 -17.82 -6.23
N ARG A 364 36.94 -17.96 -5.60
CA ARG A 364 37.49 -16.96 -4.68
C ARG A 364 37.70 -15.61 -5.36
N GLN A 365 38.28 -15.61 -6.57
CA GLN A 365 38.48 -14.38 -7.34
C GLN A 365 37.16 -13.69 -7.67
N GLU A 366 36.12 -14.45 -8.03
CA GLU A 366 34.80 -13.89 -8.33
C GLU A 366 34.16 -13.26 -7.09
N PHE A 367 34.25 -13.89 -5.91
CA PHE A 367 33.81 -13.26 -4.66
C PHE A 367 34.59 -11.98 -4.33
N GLU A 368 35.90 -11.97 -4.55
CA GLU A 368 36.73 -10.77 -4.36
C GLU A 368 36.34 -9.65 -5.33
N ARG A 369 36.09 -9.97 -6.62
CA ARG A 369 35.60 -9.02 -7.63
C ARG A 369 34.24 -8.44 -7.27
N ALA A 370 33.33 -9.25 -6.74
CA ALA A 370 32.04 -8.78 -6.24
C ALA A 370 32.22 -7.66 -5.19
N LEU A 371 33.18 -7.82 -4.27
CA LEU A 371 33.50 -6.85 -3.22
C LEU A 371 34.33 -5.64 -3.71
N GLN A 372 34.81 -5.67 -4.94
CA GLN A 372 35.58 -4.59 -5.57
C GLN A 372 34.76 -3.81 -6.60
N THR A 373 33.49 -4.17 -6.82
CA THR A 373 32.62 -3.54 -7.84
C THR A 373 32.14 -2.14 -7.38
N PRO A 374 32.62 -1.02 -7.98
CA PRO A 374 32.31 0.31 -7.49
C PRO A 374 30.80 0.63 -7.51
N GLY A 375 30.27 1.24 -6.44
CA GLY A 375 28.86 1.65 -6.35
C GLY A 375 27.89 0.58 -5.82
N TYR A 376 28.40 -0.62 -5.47
CA TYR A 376 27.63 -1.73 -4.93
C TYR A 376 27.86 -1.96 -3.42
N GLU A 377 28.51 -1.02 -2.73
CA GLU A 377 28.94 -1.18 -1.33
C GLU A 377 27.77 -1.49 -0.39
N HIS A 378 26.58 -0.98 -0.69
CA HIS A 378 25.34 -1.20 0.06
C HIS A 378 24.80 -2.65 -0.04
N VAL A 379 25.21 -3.44 -1.02
CA VAL A 379 24.78 -4.85 -1.21
C VAL A 379 25.90 -5.87 -0.96
N TYR A 380 27.02 -5.46 -0.38
CA TYR A 380 28.15 -6.36 -0.08
C TYR A 380 27.88 -7.37 1.04
N ALA A 381 26.75 -7.32 1.72
CA ALA A 381 26.42 -8.27 2.79
C ALA A 381 26.46 -9.73 2.32
N ALA A 382 25.85 -10.03 1.16
CA ALA A 382 25.84 -11.39 0.60
C ALA A 382 27.23 -11.89 0.17
N PRO A 383 28.02 -11.16 -0.65
CA PRO A 383 29.37 -11.62 -1.02
C PRO A 383 30.33 -11.71 0.17
N ARG A 384 30.20 -10.84 1.19
CA ARG A 384 30.98 -10.99 2.44
C ARG A 384 30.64 -12.27 3.20
N ALA A 385 29.36 -12.62 3.28
CA ALA A 385 28.94 -13.86 3.90
C ALA A 385 29.43 -15.08 3.10
N ASN A 386 29.34 -15.03 1.77
CA ASN A 386 29.73 -16.13 0.90
C ASN A 386 31.25 -16.36 0.88
N ILE A 387 32.07 -15.30 0.78
CA ILE A 387 33.54 -15.47 0.82
C ILE A 387 34.00 -16.02 2.17
N LYS A 388 33.38 -15.57 3.27
CA LYS A 388 33.69 -16.09 4.61
C LYS A 388 33.36 -17.59 4.72
N ARG A 389 32.17 -18.00 4.29
CA ARG A 389 31.76 -19.42 4.27
C ARG A 389 32.64 -20.25 3.35
N PHE A 390 33.05 -19.68 2.22
CA PHE A 390 33.99 -20.31 1.29
C PHE A 390 35.34 -20.55 1.95
N ASP A 391 35.95 -19.54 2.58
CA ASP A 391 37.24 -19.68 3.25
C ASP A 391 37.16 -20.71 4.42
N GLU A 392 36.08 -20.68 5.21
CA GLU A 392 35.81 -21.67 6.25
C GLU A 392 35.72 -23.10 5.68
N TRP A 393 35.02 -23.28 4.57
CA TRP A 393 34.87 -24.57 3.91
C TRP A 393 36.17 -25.08 3.30
N VAL A 394 36.97 -24.21 2.67
CA VAL A 394 38.28 -24.58 2.12
C VAL A 394 39.22 -25.06 3.23
N ALA A 395 39.27 -24.34 4.36
CA ALA A 395 40.09 -24.74 5.51
C ALA A 395 39.67 -26.11 6.08
N LEU A 396 38.36 -26.36 6.18
CA LEU A 396 37.83 -27.65 6.63
C LEU A 396 38.17 -28.78 5.64
N LYS A 397 38.12 -28.49 4.32
CA LYS A 397 38.49 -29.44 3.27
C LYS A 397 39.97 -29.83 3.35
N GLU A 398 40.86 -28.85 3.54
CA GLU A 398 42.29 -29.11 3.70
C GLU A 398 42.57 -29.95 4.95
N ASP A 399 41.96 -29.63 6.10
CA ASP A 399 42.09 -30.40 7.34
C ASP A 399 41.56 -31.85 7.18
N ALA A 400 40.39 -32.05 6.58
CA ALA A 400 39.84 -33.38 6.32
C ALA A 400 40.73 -34.21 5.38
N GLN A 401 41.32 -33.59 4.36
CA GLN A 401 42.30 -34.23 3.48
C GLN A 401 43.54 -34.68 4.26
N THR A 402 44.05 -33.86 5.19
CA THR A 402 45.21 -34.27 6.03
C THR A 402 44.90 -35.44 6.97
N ARG A 403 43.62 -35.64 7.34
CA ARG A 403 43.17 -36.74 8.21
C ARG A 403 42.74 -38.00 7.45
N GLY A 404 42.63 -37.93 6.13
CA GLY A 404 42.18 -39.04 5.28
C GLY A 404 40.66 -39.31 5.36
N GLU A 405 39.86 -38.31 5.75
CA GLU A 405 38.40 -38.43 5.99
C GLU A 405 37.57 -37.78 4.87
N GLU A 406 37.93 -38.01 3.61
CA GLU A 406 37.37 -37.30 2.45
C GLU A 406 35.87 -37.55 2.21
N GLU A 407 35.32 -38.71 2.63
CA GLU A 407 33.90 -39.05 2.42
C GLU A 407 32.92 -38.18 3.23
N SER A 408 33.38 -37.56 4.33
CA SER A 408 32.54 -36.68 5.16
C SER A 408 32.28 -35.30 4.53
N MET A 409 33.00 -34.95 3.46
CA MET A 409 33.03 -33.61 2.87
C MET A 409 31.89 -33.30 1.91
N LEU A 410 31.24 -34.31 1.32
CA LEU A 410 30.17 -34.11 0.32
C LEU A 410 28.95 -33.37 0.92
N GLN A 411 28.70 -33.58 2.22
CA GLN A 411 27.57 -32.99 2.97
C GLN A 411 27.77 -31.51 3.34
N MET A 412 28.98 -30.96 3.24
CA MET A 412 29.28 -29.57 3.63
C MET A 412 29.23 -28.57 2.47
N SER A 413 29.31 -29.03 1.21
CA SER A 413 29.15 -28.16 0.03
C SER A 413 27.80 -27.42 0.03
N THR A 414 26.80 -28.00 0.68
CA THR A 414 25.44 -27.47 0.85
C THR A 414 25.32 -26.24 1.73
N GLN A 415 26.37 -25.82 2.46
CA GLN A 415 26.33 -24.62 3.31
C GLN A 415 26.71 -23.32 2.57
N ILE A 416 27.39 -23.42 1.43
CA ILE A 416 27.66 -22.28 0.54
C ILE A 416 26.48 -22.20 -0.44
N MET A 417 25.35 -21.64 0.01
CA MET A 417 24.14 -21.53 -0.81
C MET A 417 23.55 -20.10 -0.82
N TYR A 418 22.92 -19.83 -1.98
CA TYR A 418 22.36 -18.61 -2.60
C TYR A 418 21.65 -17.59 -1.72
#